data_AF-A0A9P6FKP7-F1
#
_entry.id   AF-A0A9P6FKP7-F1
#
_cell.length_a   1.000
_cell.length_b   1.000
_cell.length_c   1.000
_cell.angle_alpha   90.00
_cell.angle_beta   90.00
_cell.angle_gamma   90.00
#
_symmetry.space_group_name_H-M   'P 1'
#
loop_
_entity.id
_entity.type
_entity.pdbx_description
1 polymer ?
#
loop_
_entity_poly.entity_id
_entity_poly.type
_entity_poly.pdbx_seq_one_letter_code
_entity_poly.pdbx_strand_id
1 'polypeptide(L)'
;VVNGSTPEGSALVLSLEQQGFIVFVGVADSAQLEEFYRRGLQDIHPVIVDLTEEDSVKAFVDKVAAFIEQQNDHLLMEIAPEPWPGTTLQSEAQSESASSPSSLVFVQEEEDPSLATSQIHPFELSGPATIACSTQSEPASEHGSSDHGTTASTSKSGMRCDPWPLYMLTAVIINPHTAVHGEIATVDISLWRRSLDMNVTGTVLATQQTLPLLKKTAPRLVEKRRTPRLIFVSSAITGNLGLPSQSSICASHHAMEAVADSLRREVAKAGVDVICLKPGIADSTR
;
A
#
# COMPACT_ATOMS: atom_id res chain seq x y z
N VAL A 1 -3.84 -7.99 6.58
CA VAL A 1 -3.50 -9.40 6.29
C VAL A 1 -4.51 -9.94 5.30
N VAL A 2 -4.03 -10.53 4.20
CA VAL A 2 -4.84 -11.16 3.15
C VAL A 2 -4.81 -12.67 3.40
N ASN A 3 -5.99 -13.29 3.51
CA ASN A 3 -6.19 -14.67 3.98
C ASN A 3 -5.66 -14.90 5.42
N GLY A 4 -6.28 -14.25 6.40
CA GLY A 4 -6.00 -14.46 7.83
C GLY A 4 -6.76 -15.65 8.45
N SER A 5 -7.48 -16.42 7.65
CA SER A 5 -8.38 -17.51 8.06
C SER A 5 -7.69 -18.72 8.67
N THR A 6 -6.38 -18.89 8.44
CA THR A 6 -5.62 -20.03 8.99
C THR A 6 -5.25 -19.78 10.46
N PRO A 7 -4.91 -20.82 11.25
CA PRO A 7 -4.46 -20.65 12.63
C PRO A 7 -3.27 -19.68 12.76
N GLU A 8 -2.31 -19.76 11.83
CA GLU A 8 -1.13 -18.90 11.76
C GLU A 8 -1.51 -17.47 11.39
N GLY A 9 -2.40 -17.30 10.40
CA GLY A 9 -2.93 -16.00 9.99
C GLY A 9 -3.69 -15.31 11.12
N SER A 10 -4.49 -16.07 11.87
CA SER A 10 -5.22 -15.59 13.04
C SER A 10 -4.28 -15.21 14.20
N ALA A 11 -3.29 -16.05 14.52
CA ALA A 11 -2.30 -15.75 15.55
C ALA A 11 -1.45 -14.51 15.21
N LEU A 12 -1.09 -14.35 13.92
CA LEU A 12 -0.39 -13.17 13.41
C LEU A 12 -1.24 -11.90 13.54
N VAL A 13 -2.53 -11.96 13.18
CA VAL A 13 -3.46 -10.83 13.30
C VAL A 13 -3.59 -10.38 14.76
N LEU A 14 -3.76 -11.32 15.69
CA LEU A 14 -3.78 -11.03 17.15
C LEU A 14 -2.45 -10.41 17.63
N SER A 15 -1.31 -10.97 17.20
CA SER A 15 0.00 -10.48 17.62
C SER A 15 0.32 -9.08 17.09
N LEU A 16 -0.23 -8.71 15.92
CA LEU A 16 -0.11 -7.36 15.37
C LEU A 16 -0.99 -6.35 16.13
N GLU A 17 -2.24 -6.70 16.45
CA GLU A 17 -3.11 -5.82 17.25
C GLU A 17 -2.51 -5.57 18.65
N GLN A 18 -1.98 -6.61 19.31
CA GLN A 18 -1.24 -6.48 20.58
C GLN A 18 0.02 -5.61 20.51
N GLN A 19 0.53 -5.33 19.30
CA GLN A 19 1.65 -4.40 19.06
C GLN A 19 1.18 -2.98 18.66
N GLY A 20 -0.13 -2.70 18.74
CA GLY A 20 -0.72 -1.40 18.39
C GLY A 20 -0.85 -1.16 16.87
N PHE A 21 -0.98 -2.22 16.06
CA PHE A 21 -1.33 -2.09 14.65
C PHE A 21 -2.85 -2.24 14.46
N ILE A 22 -3.42 -1.39 13.61
CA ILE A 22 -4.76 -1.60 13.05
C ILE A 22 -4.67 -2.64 11.94
N VAL A 23 -5.43 -3.74 12.07
CA VAL A 23 -5.32 -4.94 11.24
C VAL A 23 -6.61 -5.23 10.48
N PHE A 24 -6.67 -4.77 9.23
CA PHE A 24 -7.65 -5.29 8.26
C PHE A 24 -7.31 -6.74 7.92
N VAL A 25 -8.26 -7.66 8.10
CA VAL A 25 -8.08 -9.10 7.84
C VAL A 25 -9.10 -9.62 6.82
N GLY A 26 -8.60 -10.10 5.69
CA GLY A 26 -9.41 -10.82 4.71
C GLY A 26 -9.68 -12.25 5.17
N VAL A 27 -10.96 -12.63 5.24
CA VAL A 27 -11.46 -13.96 5.62
C VAL A 27 -12.36 -14.54 4.52
N ALA A 28 -12.55 -15.86 4.49
CA ALA A 28 -13.27 -16.53 3.41
C ALA A 28 -14.80 -16.55 3.60
N ASP A 29 -15.29 -16.50 4.84
CA ASP A 29 -16.71 -16.67 5.15
C ASP A 29 -17.17 -15.84 6.37
N SER A 30 -18.48 -15.83 6.60
CA SER A 30 -19.11 -15.10 7.71
C SER A 30 -18.87 -15.73 9.10
N ALA A 31 -18.66 -17.03 9.21
CA ALA A 31 -18.39 -17.67 10.50
C ALA A 31 -16.99 -17.31 11.03
N GLN A 32 -16.02 -17.14 10.13
CA GLN A 32 -14.68 -16.62 10.42
C GLN A 32 -14.72 -15.13 10.79
N LEU A 33 -15.53 -14.33 10.10
CA LEU A 33 -15.76 -12.92 10.43
C LEU A 33 -16.36 -12.75 11.84
N GLU A 34 -17.38 -13.56 12.18
CA GLU A 34 -17.96 -13.60 13.53
C GLU A 34 -17.02 -14.17 14.60
N GLU A 35 -16.03 -15.00 14.24
CA GLU A 35 -14.97 -15.43 15.16
C GLU A 35 -14.03 -14.29 15.53
N PHE A 36 -13.67 -13.41 14.59
CA PHE A 36 -12.90 -12.20 14.89
C PHE A 36 -13.71 -11.22 15.77
N TYR A 37 -14.98 -10.98 15.46
CA TYR A 37 -15.82 -10.11 16.31
C TYR A 37 -16.06 -10.67 17.71
N ARG A 38 -16.27 -11.98 17.87
CA ARG A 38 -16.44 -12.62 19.20
C ARG A 38 -15.19 -12.54 20.09
N ARG A 39 -14.01 -12.20 19.55
CA ARG A 39 -12.80 -11.94 20.35
C ARG A 39 -12.79 -10.54 20.99
N GLY A 40 -13.68 -9.62 20.57
CA GLY A 40 -13.91 -8.33 21.23
C GLY A 40 -12.84 -7.25 20.97
N LEU A 41 -11.99 -7.48 19.97
CA LEU A 41 -10.77 -6.71 19.68
C LEU A 41 -11.08 -5.51 18.79
N GLN A 42 -10.57 -4.33 19.16
CA GLN A 42 -11.06 -3.04 18.63
C GLN A 42 -10.40 -2.66 17.31
N ASP A 43 -9.10 -2.93 17.19
CA ASP A 43 -8.28 -2.53 16.04
C ASP A 43 -8.21 -3.61 14.95
N ILE A 44 -9.05 -4.66 15.03
CA ILE A 44 -9.16 -5.72 14.01
C ILE A 44 -10.42 -5.52 13.17
N HIS A 45 -10.24 -5.39 11.86
CA HIS A 45 -11.34 -5.18 10.91
C HIS A 45 -11.47 -6.39 9.96
N PRO A 46 -12.30 -7.40 10.31
CA PRO A 46 -12.54 -8.55 9.44
C PRO A 46 -13.42 -8.17 8.24
N VAL A 47 -13.05 -8.66 7.06
CA VAL A 47 -13.76 -8.45 5.81
C VAL A 47 -13.79 -9.76 5.04
N ILE A 48 -14.95 -10.15 4.51
CA ILE A 48 -15.05 -11.30 3.60
C ILE A 48 -14.40 -10.93 2.26
N VAL A 49 -13.45 -11.74 1.80
CA VAL A 49 -12.69 -11.54 0.55
C VAL A 49 -12.50 -12.90 -0.12
N ASP A 50 -13.02 -13.06 -1.34
CA ASP A 50 -12.56 -14.13 -2.24
C ASP A 50 -11.36 -13.61 -3.05
N LEU A 51 -10.35 -14.46 -3.25
CA LEU A 51 -9.13 -14.10 -3.97
C LEU A 51 -9.16 -14.51 -5.45
N THR A 52 -10.18 -15.23 -5.91
CA THR A 52 -10.43 -15.38 -7.36
C THR A 52 -11.13 -14.17 -7.97
N GLU A 53 -11.83 -13.35 -7.18
CA GLU A 53 -12.71 -12.30 -7.67
C GLU A 53 -12.11 -10.89 -7.51
N GLU A 54 -11.79 -10.22 -8.64
CA GLU A 54 -11.16 -8.90 -8.65
C GLU A 54 -11.96 -7.84 -7.86
N ASP A 55 -13.29 -7.78 -8.05
CA ASP A 55 -14.16 -6.85 -7.31
C ASP A 55 -14.13 -7.10 -5.79
N SER A 56 -13.95 -8.35 -5.34
CA SER A 56 -13.88 -8.68 -3.91
C SER A 56 -12.57 -8.17 -3.29
N VAL A 57 -11.44 -8.39 -3.98
CA VAL A 57 -10.13 -7.89 -3.56
C VAL A 57 -10.09 -6.36 -3.64
N LYS A 58 -10.68 -5.76 -4.69
CA LYS A 58 -10.78 -4.30 -4.81
C LYS A 58 -11.62 -3.71 -3.68
N ALA A 59 -12.81 -4.25 -3.40
CA ALA A 59 -13.67 -3.78 -2.30
C ALA A 59 -13.03 -3.92 -0.90
N PHE A 60 -12.10 -4.88 -0.71
CA PHE A 60 -11.27 -4.94 0.49
C PHE A 60 -10.27 -3.78 0.57
N VAL A 61 -9.56 -3.50 -0.53
CA VAL A 61 -8.57 -2.41 -0.57
C VAL A 61 -9.24 -1.03 -0.50
N ASP A 62 -10.40 -0.85 -1.13
CA ASP A 62 -11.20 0.38 -1.06
C ASP A 62 -11.60 0.69 0.41
N LYS A 63 -11.97 -0.34 1.20
CA LYS A 63 -12.25 -0.18 2.65
C LYS A 63 -11.01 0.25 3.44
N VAL A 64 -9.84 -0.30 3.13
CA VAL A 64 -8.56 0.11 3.75
C VAL A 64 -8.24 1.57 3.41
N ALA A 65 -8.42 1.97 2.15
CA ALA A 65 -8.19 3.34 1.70
C ALA A 65 -9.15 4.33 2.37
N ALA A 66 -10.46 4.04 2.33
CA ALA A 66 -11.49 4.88 2.93
C ALA A 66 -11.32 5.05 4.44
N PHE A 67 -10.92 4.00 5.17
CA PHE A 67 -10.60 4.11 6.59
C PHE A 67 -9.39 5.02 6.84
N ILE A 68 -8.31 4.83 6.07
CA ILE A 68 -7.11 5.68 6.18
C ILE A 68 -7.46 7.15 5.92
N GLU A 69 -8.30 7.44 4.92
CA GLU A 69 -8.68 8.81 4.58
C GLU A 69 -9.61 9.40 5.66
N GLN A 70 -10.68 8.69 6.06
CA GLN A 70 -11.60 9.10 7.13
C GLN A 70 -10.90 9.41 8.46
N GLN A 71 -9.97 8.55 8.90
CA GLN A 71 -9.28 8.75 10.18
C GLN A 71 -8.34 9.96 10.15
N ASN A 72 -7.70 10.21 9.01
CA ASN A 72 -6.83 11.38 8.86
C ASN A 72 -7.65 12.69 8.73
N ASP A 73 -8.79 12.66 8.05
CA ASP A 73 -9.71 13.80 7.98
C ASP A 73 -10.28 14.16 9.36
N HIS A 74 -10.67 13.17 10.17
CA HIS A 74 -11.12 13.39 11.55
C HIS A 74 -10.06 14.10 12.40
N LEU A 75 -8.80 13.65 12.33
CA LEU A 75 -7.68 14.29 13.02
C LEU A 75 -7.42 15.73 12.54
N LEU A 76 -7.59 16.00 11.24
CA LEU A 76 -7.47 17.37 10.71
C LEU A 76 -8.60 18.28 11.20
N MET A 77 -9.80 17.75 11.46
CA MET A 77 -10.89 18.49 12.10
C MET A 77 -10.62 18.75 13.59
N GLU A 78 -10.09 17.77 14.32
CA GLU A 78 -9.75 17.91 15.76
C GLU A 78 -8.57 18.88 16.00
N ILE A 79 -7.63 18.96 15.07
CA ILE A 79 -6.47 19.87 15.15
C ILE A 79 -6.82 21.31 14.74
N ALA A 80 -7.96 21.54 14.07
CA ALA A 80 -8.40 22.88 13.71
C ALA A 80 -8.85 23.65 14.98
N PRO A 81 -8.14 24.73 15.39
CA PRO A 81 -8.56 25.50 16.56
C PRO A 81 -9.89 26.21 16.26
N GLU A 82 -10.78 26.28 17.25
CA GLU A 82 -12.02 27.05 17.11
C GLU A 82 -11.72 28.49 16.65
N PRO A 83 -12.56 29.06 15.77
CA PRO A 83 -12.40 30.45 15.35
C PRO A 83 -12.48 31.36 16.57
N TRP A 84 -11.42 32.14 16.80
CA TRP A 84 -11.30 33.03 17.96
C TRP A 84 -12.56 33.88 18.15
N PRO A 85 -13.13 33.96 19.38
CA PRO A 85 -14.32 34.77 19.63
C PRO A 85 -14.04 36.26 19.34
N GLY A 86 -14.45 36.72 18.15
CA GLY A 86 -14.21 38.09 17.70
C GLY A 86 -14.29 38.32 16.17
N THR A 87 -14.08 37.29 15.34
CA THR A 87 -14.11 37.47 13.87
C THR A 87 -15.53 37.42 13.29
N THR A 88 -16.34 38.43 13.62
CA THR A 88 -17.63 38.67 12.94
C THR A 88 -17.37 39.17 11.52
N LEU A 89 -17.40 38.26 10.53
CA LEU A 89 -17.45 38.64 9.12
C LEU A 89 -18.76 39.36 8.83
N GLN A 90 -18.70 40.69 8.65
CA GLN A 90 -19.83 41.47 8.16
C GLN A 90 -20.07 41.13 6.68
N SER A 91 -21.25 40.61 6.36
CA SER A 91 -21.66 40.31 5.01
C SER A 91 -22.08 41.59 4.27
N GLU A 92 -21.14 42.27 3.63
CA GLU A 92 -21.46 43.34 2.67
C GLU A 92 -22.05 42.73 1.39
N ALA A 93 -23.36 42.52 1.40
CA ALA A 93 -24.14 42.11 0.24
C ALA A 93 -24.28 43.29 -0.74
N GLN A 94 -23.25 43.54 -1.55
CA GLN A 94 -23.37 44.46 -2.68
C GLN A 94 -24.17 43.80 -3.81
N SER A 95 -25.28 44.44 -4.18
CA SER A 95 -26.18 44.00 -5.24
C SER A 95 -25.77 44.58 -6.58
N GLU A 96 -25.39 43.73 -7.54
CA GLU A 96 -25.38 44.12 -8.97
C GLU A 96 -26.52 43.42 -9.72
N SER A 97 -27.21 44.20 -10.55
CA SER A 97 -28.45 43.81 -11.23
C SER A 97 -28.19 43.19 -12.60
N ALA A 98 -29.03 42.22 -12.98
CA ALA A 98 -28.88 41.48 -14.23
C ALA A 98 -29.02 42.33 -15.51
N SER A 99 -28.20 42.01 -16.51
CA SER A 99 -28.49 42.25 -17.93
C SER A 99 -28.04 41.05 -18.75
N SER A 100 -28.95 40.49 -19.57
CA SER A 100 -28.78 39.22 -20.30
C SER A 100 -28.18 39.44 -21.72
N PRO A 101 -27.80 38.39 -22.47
CA PRO A 101 -26.67 38.44 -23.41
C PRO A 101 -27.05 38.72 -24.87
N SER A 102 -26.05 38.82 -25.75
CA SER A 102 -26.21 38.85 -27.22
C SER A 102 -24.95 38.36 -27.95
N SER A 103 -25.13 38.00 -29.22
CA SER A 103 -24.10 37.63 -30.22
C SER A 103 -23.44 36.26 -30.07
N LEU A 104 -24.07 35.23 -30.66
CA LEU A 104 -23.34 34.06 -31.18
C LEU A 104 -22.49 34.47 -32.39
N VAL A 105 -21.35 33.78 -32.59
CA VAL A 105 -20.79 33.52 -33.93
C VAL A 105 -20.35 32.05 -33.96
N PHE A 106 -20.85 31.29 -34.93
CA PHE A 106 -20.39 29.93 -35.24
C PHE A 106 -19.37 29.98 -36.39
N VAL A 107 -18.35 29.11 -36.35
CA VAL A 107 -17.52 28.76 -37.51
C VAL A 107 -17.24 27.25 -37.48
N GLN A 108 -17.79 26.54 -38.46
CA GLN A 108 -17.34 25.24 -38.99
C GLN A 108 -16.39 25.53 -40.18
N GLU A 109 -15.65 24.61 -40.80
CA GLU A 109 -15.48 23.13 -40.64
C GLU A 109 -13.96 22.90 -40.34
N GLU A 110 -13.19 21.84 -40.65
CA GLU A 110 -13.25 20.56 -41.41
C GLU A 110 -12.57 19.44 -40.57
N GLU A 111 -12.94 18.17 -40.74
CA GLU A 111 -12.08 17.01 -40.41
C GLU A 111 -11.51 16.41 -41.70
N ASP A 112 -10.27 15.88 -41.67
CA ASP A 112 -9.96 14.60 -42.34
C ASP A 112 -8.66 13.97 -41.77
N PRO A 113 -8.50 12.62 -41.73
CA PRO A 113 -7.41 11.96 -41.00
C PRO A 113 -6.26 11.49 -41.91
N SER A 114 -5.11 11.15 -41.30
CA SER A 114 -4.12 10.28 -41.94
C SER A 114 -3.40 9.35 -40.96
N LEU A 115 -3.27 8.08 -41.36
CA LEU A 115 -2.54 7.03 -40.64
C LEU A 115 -1.10 6.95 -41.15
N ALA A 116 -0.12 6.96 -40.23
CA ALA A 116 1.25 6.56 -40.53
C ALA A 116 1.90 5.84 -39.35
N THR A 117 2.27 4.58 -39.57
CA THR A 117 2.96 3.69 -38.61
C THR A 117 4.29 4.24 -38.11
N SER A 118 4.51 4.25 -36.79
CA SER A 118 5.87 4.33 -36.23
C SER A 118 6.48 2.93 -36.13
N GLN A 119 7.64 2.72 -36.77
CA GLN A 119 8.38 1.47 -36.69
C GLN A 119 9.26 1.45 -35.43
N ILE A 120 9.37 0.28 -34.78
CA ILE A 120 10.25 0.08 -33.63
C ILE A 120 11.69 -0.11 -34.14
N HIS A 121 12.59 0.83 -33.81
CA HIS A 121 14.02 0.62 -33.98
C HIS A 121 14.59 -0.09 -32.74
N PRO A 122 15.48 -1.10 -32.91
CA PRO A 122 16.15 -1.75 -31.79
C PRO A 122 17.18 -0.80 -31.16
N PHE A 123 17.20 -0.73 -29.84
CA PHE A 123 18.16 0.10 -29.09
C PHE A 123 19.32 -0.77 -28.58
N GLU A 124 20.54 -0.50 -29.05
CA GLU A 124 21.71 -1.30 -28.69
C GLU A 124 22.26 -0.97 -27.29
N LEU A 125 22.89 -1.98 -26.67
CA LEU A 125 23.50 -1.88 -25.35
C LEU A 125 24.83 -1.12 -25.41
N SER A 126 24.96 -0.06 -24.60
CA SER A 126 26.25 0.58 -24.30
C SER A 126 26.59 0.46 -22.81
N GLY A 127 27.89 0.48 -22.50
CA GLY A 127 28.44 0.04 -21.21
C GLY A 127 28.26 1.00 -20.01
N PRO A 128 28.71 0.59 -18.82
CA PRO A 128 28.44 1.31 -17.58
C PRO A 128 29.23 2.63 -17.45
N ALA A 129 28.51 3.72 -17.17
CA ALA A 129 29.12 5.00 -16.82
C ALA A 129 29.59 4.99 -15.35
N THR A 130 30.91 5.11 -15.15
CA THR A 130 31.51 5.27 -13.83
C THR A 130 31.30 6.71 -13.32
N ILE A 131 30.63 6.88 -12.19
CA ILE A 131 30.49 8.18 -11.53
C ILE A 131 31.61 8.32 -10.48
N ALA A 132 32.51 9.28 -10.68
CA ALA A 132 33.56 9.61 -9.73
C ALA A 132 33.02 10.48 -8.58
N CYS A 133 33.52 10.26 -7.37
CA CYS A 133 33.25 11.11 -6.21
C CYS A 133 34.22 12.30 -6.18
N SER A 134 33.72 13.52 -6.06
CA SER A 134 34.50 14.73 -5.87
C SER A 134 34.25 15.33 -4.48
N THR A 135 35.29 15.41 -3.66
CA THR A 135 35.27 16.00 -2.32
C THR A 135 36.09 17.29 -2.29
N GLN A 136 35.41 18.43 -2.13
CA GLN A 136 36.00 19.75 -1.83
C GLN A 136 35.02 20.46 -0.88
N SER A 137 35.29 20.64 0.42
CA SER A 137 36.38 21.36 1.12
C SER A 137 36.04 22.84 1.34
N GLU A 138 35.74 23.19 2.60
CA GLU A 138 35.53 24.56 3.07
C GLU A 138 36.84 25.37 3.10
N PRO A 139 36.73 26.72 3.08
CA PRO A 139 37.61 27.58 3.87
C PRO A 139 36.81 28.50 4.82
N ALA A 140 37.45 28.95 5.90
CA ALA A 140 36.79 29.69 6.99
C ALA A 140 37.24 31.16 7.14
N SER A 141 36.29 31.99 7.60
CA SER A 141 36.43 33.18 8.47
C SER A 141 37.44 34.31 8.15
N GLU A 142 36.91 35.52 7.97
CA GLU A 142 37.41 36.81 8.51
C GLU A 142 36.19 37.76 8.64
N HIS A 143 35.68 38.04 9.85
CA HIS A 143 36.03 39.19 10.70
C HIS A 143 35.78 40.59 10.08
N GLY A 144 34.67 41.21 10.47
CA GLY A 144 34.34 42.62 10.23
C GLY A 144 33.12 43.04 11.05
N SER A 145 33.15 44.22 11.69
CA SER A 145 32.14 44.66 12.65
C SER A 145 31.59 46.04 12.34
N SER A 146 30.25 46.23 12.40
CA SER A 146 29.63 47.34 13.15
C SER A 146 28.10 47.32 13.08
N ASP A 147 27.48 47.29 14.25
CA ASP A 147 26.34 48.10 14.67
C ASP A 147 24.88 47.94 14.20
N HIS A 148 24.03 48.10 15.22
CA HIS A 148 22.69 48.70 15.24
C HIS A 148 21.48 47.93 14.67
N GLY A 149 20.73 47.33 15.61
CA GLY A 149 19.29 47.61 15.70
C GLY A 149 18.36 46.74 14.87
N THR A 150 17.97 45.58 15.41
CA THR A 150 16.73 44.90 15.01
C THR A 150 16.02 44.41 16.26
N THR A 151 14.68 44.49 16.26
CA THR A 151 13.84 44.17 17.40
C THR A 151 13.95 42.71 17.81
N ALA A 152 13.84 42.45 19.12
CA ALA A 152 13.73 41.10 19.66
C ALA A 152 12.36 40.50 19.32
N SER A 153 12.21 40.06 18.07
CA SER A 153 11.12 39.18 17.66
C SER A 153 11.27 37.88 18.43
N THR A 154 10.52 37.73 19.53
CA THR A 154 10.27 36.43 20.14
C THR A 154 9.44 35.63 19.16
N SER A 155 10.12 34.96 18.22
CA SER A 155 9.55 33.90 17.41
C SER A 155 9.07 32.82 18.38
N LYS A 156 7.79 32.87 18.74
CA LYS A 156 7.11 31.72 19.32
C LYS A 156 7.34 30.58 18.35
N SER A 157 8.18 29.63 18.74
CA SER A 157 8.30 28.34 18.08
C SER A 157 7.03 27.55 18.37
N GLY A 158 5.92 28.01 17.79
CA GLY A 158 4.72 27.22 17.67
C GLY A 158 5.15 25.95 16.96
N MET A 159 5.05 24.82 17.66
CA MET A 159 5.17 23.53 17.01
C MET A 159 4.11 23.51 15.92
N ARG A 160 4.55 23.63 14.66
CA ARG A 160 3.74 23.18 13.55
C ARG A 160 3.55 21.69 13.78
N CYS A 161 2.38 21.34 14.30
CA CYS A 161 1.84 20.00 14.18
C CYS A 161 1.77 19.73 12.68
N ASP A 162 2.77 19.01 12.19
CA ASP A 162 3.08 18.91 10.77
C ASP A 162 1.91 18.15 10.13
N PRO A 163 1.08 18.78 9.26
CA PRO A 163 -0.33 18.43 9.07
C PRO A 163 -0.51 17.24 8.13
N TRP A 164 0.13 16.13 8.47
CA TRP A 164 0.28 14.94 7.65
C TRP A 164 -0.58 13.80 8.19
N PRO A 165 -0.98 12.86 7.33
CA PRO A 165 -1.71 11.66 7.75
C PRO A 165 -0.92 10.90 8.82
N LEU A 166 -1.54 10.74 10.00
CA LEU A 166 -1.01 9.90 11.09
C LEU A 166 -1.23 8.42 10.78
N TYR A 167 -2.35 8.08 10.16
CA TYR A 167 -2.65 6.73 9.69
C TYR A 167 -2.12 6.48 8.28
N MET A 168 -1.39 5.38 8.11
CA MET A 168 -0.75 4.98 6.85
C MET A 168 -0.72 3.45 6.74
N LEU A 169 -0.91 2.92 5.54
CA LEU A 169 -0.64 1.52 5.25
C LEU A 169 0.89 1.26 5.33
N THR A 170 1.32 0.54 6.37
CA THR A 170 2.74 0.21 6.62
C THR A 170 3.13 -1.21 6.21
N ALA A 171 2.18 -2.15 6.17
CA ALA A 171 2.45 -3.52 5.79
C ALA A 171 1.24 -4.18 5.13
N VAL A 172 1.50 -4.96 4.08
CA VAL A 172 0.57 -5.94 3.51
C VAL A 172 1.21 -7.30 3.68
N ILE A 173 0.46 -8.26 4.21
CA ILE A 173 0.90 -9.63 4.41
C ILE A 173 -0.06 -10.52 3.64
N ILE A 174 0.46 -11.34 2.73
CA ILE A 174 -0.29 -12.27 1.89
C ILE A 174 0.02 -13.69 2.38
N ASN A 175 -1.01 -14.38 2.90
CA ASN A 175 -0.89 -15.65 3.63
C ASN A 175 -1.75 -16.78 3.00
N PRO A 176 -1.53 -17.15 1.72
CA PRO A 176 -2.38 -18.11 1.03
C PRO A 176 -1.97 -19.55 1.37
N HIS A 177 -2.93 -20.34 1.85
CA HIS A 177 -2.69 -21.70 2.34
C HIS A 177 -3.74 -22.71 1.84
N THR A 178 -4.41 -22.43 0.70
CA THR A 178 -5.41 -23.34 0.13
C THR A 178 -4.73 -24.49 -0.61
N ALA A 179 -4.30 -25.51 0.15
CA ALA A 179 -3.68 -26.72 -0.38
C ALA A 179 -4.73 -27.72 -0.91
N VAL A 180 -4.38 -28.44 -1.99
CA VAL A 180 -5.08 -29.64 -2.42
C VAL A 180 -4.12 -30.82 -2.29
N HIS A 181 -4.47 -31.78 -1.44
CA HIS A 181 -3.67 -32.96 -1.16
C HIS A 181 -4.21 -34.18 -1.88
N GLY A 182 -3.31 -35.00 -2.42
CA GLY A 182 -3.62 -36.22 -3.17
C GLY A 182 -2.63 -36.47 -4.30
N GLU A 183 -2.63 -37.69 -4.84
CA GLU A 183 -1.75 -38.04 -5.96
C GLU A 183 -2.13 -37.26 -7.22
N ILE A 184 -1.11 -36.80 -7.97
CA ILE A 184 -1.33 -35.97 -9.17
C ILE A 184 -2.10 -36.71 -10.28
N ALA A 185 -2.19 -38.04 -10.21
CA ALA A 185 -2.98 -38.86 -11.12
C ALA A 185 -4.48 -38.95 -10.75
N THR A 186 -4.86 -38.55 -9.53
CA THR A 186 -6.23 -38.70 -9.00
C THR A 186 -6.86 -37.40 -8.51
N VAL A 187 -6.08 -36.35 -8.26
CA VAL A 187 -6.60 -35.02 -7.89
C VAL A 187 -7.37 -34.41 -9.06
N ASP A 188 -8.58 -33.91 -8.80
CA ASP A 188 -9.38 -33.22 -9.80
C ASP A 188 -8.70 -31.93 -10.28
N ILE A 189 -8.58 -31.78 -11.60
CA ILE A 189 -7.87 -30.66 -12.24
C ILE A 189 -8.54 -29.30 -11.96
N SER A 190 -9.84 -29.24 -11.67
CA SER A 190 -10.53 -28.02 -11.27
C SER A 190 -10.12 -27.57 -9.86
N LEU A 191 -9.99 -28.50 -8.92
CA LEU A 191 -9.50 -28.23 -7.57
C LEU A 191 -8.02 -27.83 -7.60
N TRP A 192 -7.20 -28.53 -8.40
CA TRP A 192 -5.78 -28.21 -8.56
C TRP A 192 -5.56 -26.82 -9.18
N ARG A 193 -6.36 -26.45 -10.20
CA ARG A 193 -6.37 -25.08 -10.76
C ARG A 193 -6.79 -24.06 -9.71
N ARG A 194 -7.93 -24.24 -9.04
CA ARG A 194 -8.43 -23.30 -8.01
C ARG A 194 -7.41 -23.09 -6.87
N SER A 195 -6.60 -24.09 -6.54
CA SER A 195 -5.47 -23.95 -5.61
C SER A 195 -4.42 -22.95 -6.11
N LEU A 196 -4.03 -23.01 -7.40
CA LEU A 196 -3.15 -22.00 -8.00
C LEU A 196 -3.84 -20.63 -8.19
N ASP A 197 -5.11 -20.62 -8.58
CA ASP A 197 -5.86 -19.39 -8.80
C ASP A 197 -5.98 -18.60 -7.49
N MET A 198 -6.29 -19.27 -6.37
CA MET A 198 -6.27 -18.65 -5.03
C MET A 198 -4.86 -18.25 -4.58
N ASN A 199 -3.89 -19.18 -4.66
CA ASN A 199 -2.59 -18.97 -3.99
C ASN A 199 -1.61 -18.13 -4.80
N VAL A 200 -1.69 -18.14 -6.13
CA VAL A 200 -0.76 -17.44 -7.03
C VAL A 200 -1.44 -16.25 -7.71
N THR A 201 -2.55 -16.48 -8.43
CA THR A 201 -3.23 -15.41 -9.18
C THR A 201 -3.85 -14.39 -8.22
N GLY A 202 -4.57 -14.85 -7.19
CA GLY A 202 -5.13 -14.02 -6.13
C GLY A 202 -4.09 -13.27 -5.30
N THR A 203 -2.89 -13.84 -5.16
CA THR A 203 -1.72 -13.18 -4.54
C THR A 203 -1.16 -12.05 -5.41
N VAL A 204 -1.11 -12.25 -6.73
CA VAL A 204 -0.73 -11.19 -7.69
C VAL A 204 -1.79 -10.09 -7.72
N LEU A 205 -3.08 -10.45 -7.74
CA LEU A 205 -4.21 -9.52 -7.67
C LEU A 205 -4.20 -8.68 -6.38
N ALA A 206 -4.06 -9.31 -5.21
CA ALA A 206 -3.94 -8.61 -3.93
C ALA A 206 -2.70 -7.70 -3.87
N THR A 207 -1.60 -8.11 -4.52
CA THR A 207 -0.43 -7.26 -4.72
C THR A 207 -0.75 -6.05 -5.59
N GLN A 208 -1.37 -6.24 -6.76
CA GLN A 208 -1.70 -5.18 -7.71
C GLN A 208 -2.62 -4.12 -7.09
N GLN A 209 -3.66 -4.55 -6.37
CA GLN A 209 -4.61 -3.63 -5.72
C GLN A 209 -3.98 -2.89 -4.53
N THR A 210 -3.15 -3.53 -3.70
CA THR A 210 -2.56 -2.88 -2.50
C THR A 210 -1.28 -2.07 -2.75
N LEU A 211 -0.49 -2.41 -3.78
CA LEU A 211 0.80 -1.77 -4.05
C LEU A 211 0.72 -0.24 -4.31
N PRO A 212 -0.31 0.32 -4.97
CA PRO A 212 -0.49 1.77 -5.07
C PRO A 212 -0.56 2.48 -3.70
N LEU A 213 -1.22 1.88 -2.71
CA LEU A 213 -1.30 2.43 -1.35
C LEU A 213 0.06 2.37 -0.63
N LEU A 214 0.80 1.26 -0.77
CA LEU A 214 2.17 1.16 -0.23
C LEU A 214 3.12 2.17 -0.90
N LYS A 215 2.97 2.43 -2.21
CA LYS A 215 3.74 3.47 -2.92
C LYS A 215 3.35 4.90 -2.48
N LYS A 216 2.07 5.15 -2.15
CA LYS A 216 1.58 6.43 -1.58
C LYS A 216 2.19 6.71 -0.20
N THR A 217 2.46 5.68 0.62
CA THR A 217 3.05 5.84 1.97
C THR A 217 4.59 5.78 2.00
N ALA A 218 5.24 5.21 0.98
CA ALA A 218 6.68 4.95 0.98
C ALA A 218 7.58 6.17 1.28
N PRO A 219 7.41 7.35 0.64
CA PRO A 219 8.30 8.49 0.90
C PRO A 219 8.31 8.91 2.38
N ARG A 220 7.13 8.91 3.02
CA ARG A 220 6.94 9.31 4.43
C ARG A 220 7.51 8.32 5.43
N LEU A 221 7.52 7.04 5.07
CA LEU A 221 8.16 6.02 5.89
C LEU A 221 9.67 6.10 5.74
N VAL A 222 10.19 6.33 4.52
CA VAL A 222 11.64 6.51 4.25
C VAL A 222 12.19 7.74 4.96
N GLU A 223 11.48 8.88 4.96
CA GLU A 223 11.78 10.06 5.79
C GLU A 223 11.98 9.68 7.27
N LYS A 224 11.10 8.82 7.80
CA LYS A 224 11.13 8.32 9.19
C LYS A 224 12.06 7.11 9.41
N ARG A 225 12.96 6.80 8.45
CA ARG A 225 13.87 5.62 8.46
C ARG A 225 13.13 4.28 8.60
N ARG A 226 11.95 4.16 8.00
CA ARG A 226 11.14 2.94 7.87
C ARG A 226 10.85 2.68 6.40
N THR A 227 10.20 1.56 6.11
CA THR A 227 9.77 1.16 4.77
C THR A 227 8.39 0.53 4.86
N PRO A 228 7.46 0.79 3.91
CA PRO A 228 6.28 -0.03 3.75
C PRO A 228 6.69 -1.41 3.22
N ARG A 229 6.03 -2.46 3.72
CA ARG A 229 6.42 -3.85 3.46
C ARG A 229 5.32 -4.63 2.76
N LEU A 230 5.69 -5.39 1.73
CA LEU A 230 4.87 -6.42 1.13
C LEU A 230 5.48 -7.78 1.47
N ILE A 231 4.77 -8.57 2.28
CA ILE A 231 5.26 -9.80 2.89
C ILE A 231 4.49 -10.99 2.32
N PHE A 232 5.17 -11.83 1.56
CA PHE A 232 4.65 -13.10 1.05
C PHE A 232 4.99 -14.21 2.05
N VAL A 233 3.98 -14.93 2.55
CA VAL A 233 4.21 -16.13 3.36
C VAL A 233 4.28 -17.35 2.45
N SER A 234 5.33 -18.15 2.61
CA SER A 234 5.58 -19.41 1.91
C SER A 234 5.84 -20.51 2.96
N SER A 235 6.72 -21.49 2.68
CA SER A 235 7.19 -22.48 3.65
C SER A 235 8.66 -22.80 3.43
N ALA A 236 9.39 -23.03 4.52
CA ALA A 236 10.75 -23.56 4.47
C ALA A 236 10.83 -24.99 3.89
N ILE A 237 9.69 -25.70 3.78
CA ILE A 237 9.62 -27.05 3.19
C ILE A 237 9.08 -26.96 1.77
N THR A 238 7.79 -26.68 1.58
CA THR A 238 7.13 -26.76 0.25
C THR A 238 7.52 -25.66 -0.73
N GLY A 239 8.19 -24.59 -0.26
CA GLY A 239 8.86 -23.58 -1.09
C GLY A 239 10.32 -23.90 -1.45
N ASN A 240 10.85 -25.06 -1.04
CA ASN A 240 12.20 -25.54 -1.39
C ASN A 240 12.22 -27.00 -1.88
N LEU A 241 11.16 -27.78 -1.63
CA LEU A 241 11.08 -29.22 -1.90
C LEU A 241 9.67 -29.60 -2.38
N GLY A 242 9.59 -30.30 -3.51
CA GLY A 242 8.36 -30.94 -3.97
C GLY A 242 8.05 -32.20 -3.16
N LEU A 243 6.96 -32.18 -2.38
CA LEU A 243 6.52 -33.34 -1.59
C LEU A 243 5.51 -34.21 -2.35
N PRO A 244 5.59 -35.56 -2.21
CA PRO A 244 4.55 -36.47 -2.70
C PRO A 244 3.16 -36.07 -2.21
N SER A 245 2.17 -36.13 -3.10
CA SER A 245 0.77 -35.78 -2.83
C SER A 245 0.51 -34.35 -2.32
N GLN A 246 1.44 -33.41 -2.54
CA GLN A 246 1.29 -31.98 -2.21
C GLN A 246 1.64 -31.04 -3.38
N SER A 247 1.45 -31.50 -4.63
CA SER A 247 1.96 -30.79 -5.81
C SER A 247 1.41 -29.37 -5.98
N SER A 248 0.14 -29.10 -5.63
CA SER A 248 -0.46 -27.76 -5.81
C SER A 248 0.15 -26.72 -4.87
N ILE A 249 0.33 -27.04 -3.58
CA ILE A 249 0.95 -26.13 -2.61
C ILE A 249 2.46 -25.98 -2.86
N CYS A 250 3.16 -27.04 -3.26
CA CYS A 250 4.57 -26.93 -3.65
C CYS A 250 4.73 -25.99 -4.86
N ALA A 251 3.91 -26.15 -5.90
CA ALA A 251 3.91 -25.26 -7.07
C ALA A 251 3.52 -23.82 -6.71
N SER A 252 2.51 -23.65 -5.85
CA SER A 252 2.08 -22.34 -5.34
C SER A 252 3.23 -21.60 -4.65
N HIS A 253 3.93 -22.26 -3.75
CA HIS A 253 5.00 -21.65 -2.96
C HIS A 253 6.21 -21.26 -3.82
N HIS A 254 6.67 -22.14 -4.71
CA HIS A 254 7.75 -21.81 -5.65
C HIS A 254 7.36 -20.66 -6.61
N ALA A 255 6.09 -20.61 -7.06
CA ALA A 255 5.60 -19.54 -7.94
C ALA A 255 5.52 -18.18 -7.21
N MET A 256 4.98 -18.14 -5.98
CA MET A 256 4.92 -16.93 -5.17
C MET A 256 6.31 -16.37 -4.84
N GLU A 257 7.29 -17.23 -4.61
CA GLU A 257 8.66 -16.80 -4.34
C GLU A 257 9.32 -16.17 -5.57
N ALA A 258 9.09 -16.73 -6.76
CA ALA A 258 9.54 -16.13 -8.02
C ALA A 258 8.86 -14.76 -8.27
N VAL A 259 7.56 -14.64 -7.99
CA VAL A 259 6.82 -13.36 -8.03
C VAL A 259 7.43 -12.35 -7.06
N ALA A 260 7.67 -12.74 -5.80
CA ALA A 260 8.24 -11.87 -4.78
C ALA A 260 9.67 -11.42 -5.12
N ASP A 261 10.48 -12.25 -5.78
CA ASP A 261 11.82 -11.88 -6.20
C ASP A 261 11.85 -10.99 -7.45
N SER A 262 10.96 -11.20 -8.43
CA SER A 262 10.76 -10.23 -9.52
C SER A 262 10.36 -8.86 -8.97
N LEU A 263 9.27 -8.84 -8.20
CA LEU A 263 8.64 -7.63 -7.70
C LEU A 263 9.60 -6.79 -6.84
N ARG A 264 10.48 -7.43 -6.06
CA ARG A 264 11.55 -6.75 -5.30
C ARG A 264 12.38 -5.80 -6.17
N ARG A 265 12.68 -6.19 -7.41
CA ARG A 265 13.45 -5.36 -8.37
C ARG A 265 12.61 -4.23 -8.95
N GLU A 266 11.32 -4.51 -9.20
CA GLU A 266 10.35 -3.56 -9.76
C GLU A 266 10.01 -2.42 -8.79
N VAL A 267 9.89 -2.70 -7.49
CA VAL A 267 9.42 -1.72 -6.49
C VAL A 267 10.51 -1.10 -5.62
N ALA A 268 11.76 -1.56 -5.67
CA ALA A 268 12.87 -1.02 -4.88
C ALA A 268 13.05 0.51 -5.06
N LYS A 269 12.94 1.02 -6.30
CA LYS A 269 13.01 2.46 -6.58
C LYS A 269 11.84 3.27 -6.00
N ALA A 270 10.74 2.62 -5.66
CA ALA A 270 9.59 3.23 -5.00
C ALA A 270 9.64 3.11 -3.46
N GLY A 271 10.74 2.59 -2.89
CA GLY A 271 10.94 2.51 -1.43
C GLY A 271 10.09 1.46 -0.71
N VAL A 272 9.51 0.49 -1.44
CA VAL A 272 8.73 -0.61 -0.85
C VAL A 272 9.62 -1.85 -0.68
N ASP A 273 9.65 -2.43 0.52
CA ASP A 273 10.38 -3.69 0.78
C ASP A 273 9.51 -4.90 0.44
N VAL A 274 10.01 -5.79 -0.42
CA VAL A 274 9.37 -7.08 -0.72
C VAL A 274 10.09 -8.21 0.03
N ILE A 275 9.39 -8.85 0.94
CA ILE A 275 9.90 -9.88 1.85
C ILE A 275 9.20 -11.21 1.55
N CYS A 276 9.96 -12.30 1.47
CA CYS A 276 9.39 -13.65 1.56
C CYS A 276 9.71 -14.22 2.94
N LEU A 277 8.66 -14.62 3.66
CA LEU A 277 8.76 -15.29 4.96
C LEU A 277 8.57 -16.79 4.75
N LYS A 278 9.58 -17.59 5.12
CA LYS A 278 9.55 -19.05 5.06
C LYS A 278 9.46 -19.66 6.47
N PRO A 279 8.26 -19.76 7.08
CA PRO A 279 8.09 -20.48 8.34
C PRO A 279 8.50 -21.96 8.19
N GLY A 280 9.05 -22.52 9.27
CA GLY A 280 9.27 -23.96 9.43
C GLY A 280 8.00 -24.68 9.86
N ILE A 281 8.15 -25.88 10.41
CA ILE A 281 7.05 -26.57 11.11
C ILE A 281 6.77 -25.81 12.40
N ALA A 282 5.55 -25.31 12.57
CA ALA A 282 5.09 -24.77 13.85
C ALA A 282 4.80 -25.93 14.82
N ASP A 283 5.23 -25.79 16.08
CA ASP A 283 4.88 -26.74 17.14
C ASP A 283 3.47 -26.40 17.64
N SER A 284 2.49 -27.21 17.25
CA SER A 284 1.07 -27.01 17.56
C SER A 284 0.66 -27.49 18.96
N THR A 285 1.62 -27.73 19.86
CA THR A 285 1.38 -28.28 21.20
C THR A 285 1.35 -27.23 22.33
N ARG A 286 1.38 -25.93 22.01
CA ARG A 286 1.38 -24.81 22.96
C ARG A 286 0.56 -23.62 22.49
#